data_AF-A0A4V1Q3I2-F1
#
_entry.id   AF-A0A4V1Q3I2-F1
#
_cell.length_a   1.000
_cell.length_b   1.000
_cell.length_c   1.000
_cell.angle_alpha   90.00
_cell.angle_beta   90.00
_cell.angle_gamma   90.00
#
_symmetry.space_group_name_H-M   'P 1'
#
loop_
_entity.id
_entity.type
_entity.pdbx_description
1 polymer ?
#
loop_
_entity_poly.entity_id
_entity_poly.type
_entity_poly.pdbx_seq_one_letter_code
_entity_poly.pdbx_strand_id
1 'polypeptide(L)'
;MAAVTLDDRHTQITYDNGLWSQSPLVTSRRSIYNNTLTWTNSSGATAAVNFYGSLITIYGILTQFPDPTFIPTRDPRPNTTIDLSFTLDGSTVLTTTQFNQQPEAQFNVVLYNSSVLPYAQHQLVIRNDSPGDVGLLCLDAVHVGDRDFRAEEQLIKRKLGLRVATGVLGGLLGLTLILCMFISYRLWRLRSKASSPSAQYLKHAQKKST
;
A
#
# COMPACT_ATOMS: atom_id res chain seq x y z
N MET A 1 10.80 -2.59 19.21
CA MET A 1 10.97 -4.01 18.76
C MET A 1 10.80 -4.07 17.25
N ALA A 2 11.44 -5.00 16.53
CA ALA A 2 11.21 -5.15 15.09
C ALA A 2 9.75 -5.61 14.83
N ALA A 3 9.15 -5.17 13.72
CA ALA A 3 7.85 -5.68 13.31
C ALA A 3 7.95 -7.18 12.98
N VAL A 4 6.95 -7.94 13.40
CA VAL A 4 6.86 -9.38 13.18
C VAL A 4 5.57 -9.67 12.40
N THR A 5 5.68 -10.49 11.38
CA THR A 5 4.53 -11.07 10.68
C THR A 5 4.29 -12.47 11.22
N LEU A 6 3.09 -12.71 11.73
CA LEU A 6 2.60 -14.01 12.16
C LEU A 6 1.76 -14.61 11.03
N ASP A 7 2.01 -15.88 10.77
CA ASP A 7 1.21 -16.73 9.91
C ASP A 7 -0.18 -16.97 10.52
N ASP A 8 -1.20 -17.22 9.70
CA ASP A 8 -2.54 -17.61 10.16
C ASP A 8 -2.53 -18.87 11.04
N ARG A 9 -1.50 -19.71 10.95
CA ARG A 9 -1.32 -20.90 11.82
C ARG A 9 -0.36 -20.72 12.97
N HIS A 10 0.07 -19.49 13.23
CA HIS A 10 1.00 -19.22 14.32
C HIS A 10 0.37 -19.55 15.68
N THR A 11 1.16 -20.07 16.62
CA THR A 11 0.68 -20.52 17.96
C THR A 11 0.10 -19.42 18.83
N GLN A 12 0.31 -18.16 18.45
CA GLN A 12 -0.30 -17.00 19.10
C GLN A 12 -1.74 -16.75 18.65
N ILE A 13 -2.19 -17.43 17.60
CA ILE A 13 -3.54 -17.36 17.06
C ILE A 13 -4.28 -18.62 17.46
N THR A 14 -5.41 -18.46 18.14
CA THR A 14 -6.30 -19.55 18.53
C THR A 14 -7.64 -19.37 17.86
N TYR A 15 -8.20 -20.45 17.34
CA TYR A 15 -9.47 -20.48 16.64
C TYR A 15 -10.51 -21.23 17.45
N ASP A 16 -11.77 -20.82 17.36
CA ASP A 16 -12.86 -21.60 17.95
C ASP A 16 -12.93 -22.99 17.32
N ASN A 17 -12.94 -24.00 18.19
CA ASN A 17 -12.93 -25.39 17.78
C ASN A 17 -14.14 -25.73 16.89
N GLY A 18 -13.88 -26.25 15.69
CA GLY A 18 -14.90 -26.79 14.79
C GLY A 18 -15.61 -25.78 13.90
N LEU A 19 -15.35 -24.47 14.04
CA LEU A 19 -15.94 -23.43 13.19
C LEU A 19 -14.98 -22.92 12.11
N TRP A 20 -13.72 -23.29 12.21
CA TRP A 20 -12.67 -22.92 11.28
C TRP A 20 -12.13 -24.14 10.55
N SER A 21 -11.83 -23.95 9.28
CA SER A 21 -11.20 -24.95 8.43
C SER A 21 -9.82 -24.46 8.00
N GLN A 22 -8.89 -25.40 7.85
CA GLN A 22 -7.52 -25.13 7.43
C GLN A 22 -7.21 -25.93 6.17
N SER A 23 -6.61 -25.30 5.18
CA SER A 23 -6.12 -25.99 3.98
C SER A 23 -4.72 -25.52 3.64
N PRO A 24 -3.73 -26.41 3.43
CA PRO A 24 -2.55 -26.01 2.68
C PRO A 24 -3.02 -25.60 1.28
N LEU A 25 -2.57 -24.45 0.79
CA LEU A 25 -2.90 -24.08 -0.58
C LEU A 25 -1.89 -24.70 -1.53
N VAL A 26 -2.40 -25.58 -2.38
CA VAL A 26 -1.60 -26.31 -3.37
C VAL A 26 -1.22 -25.42 -4.56
N THR A 27 -1.94 -24.31 -4.76
CA THR A 27 -1.65 -23.36 -5.84
C THR A 27 -0.88 -22.16 -5.31
N SER A 28 0.25 -21.86 -5.94
CA SER A 28 1.17 -20.75 -5.61
C SER A 28 0.55 -19.39 -5.91
N ARG A 29 -0.57 -19.05 -5.25
CA ARG A 29 -1.11 -17.69 -5.29
C ARG A 29 -0.16 -16.82 -4.48
N ARG A 30 0.70 -16.07 -5.18
CA ARG A 30 1.79 -15.21 -4.64
C ARG A 30 1.35 -14.18 -3.58
N SER A 31 0.05 -14.08 -3.30
CA SER A 31 -0.56 -13.09 -2.42
C SER A 31 -0.98 -13.66 -1.07
N ILE A 32 -0.65 -14.92 -0.76
CA ILE A 32 -1.00 -15.59 0.49
C ILE A 32 0.27 -15.87 1.26
N TYR A 33 0.29 -15.48 2.52
CA TYR A 33 1.43 -15.64 3.39
C TYR A 33 1.65 -17.12 3.70
N ASN A 34 2.91 -17.56 3.61
CA ASN A 34 3.35 -18.94 3.89
C ASN A 34 2.59 -20.09 3.17
N ASN A 35 1.76 -19.78 2.16
CA ASN A 35 0.88 -20.73 1.47
C ASN A 35 -0.08 -21.49 2.40
N THR A 36 -0.46 -20.90 3.52
CA THR A 36 -1.44 -21.43 4.45
C THR A 36 -2.70 -20.58 4.43
N LEU A 37 -3.83 -21.22 4.72
CA LEU A 37 -5.10 -20.52 4.83
C LEU A 37 -5.95 -21.16 5.91
N THR A 38 -6.58 -20.30 6.70
CA THR A 38 -7.52 -20.62 7.75
C THR A 38 -8.76 -19.77 7.54
N TRP A 39 -9.91 -20.42 7.37
CA TRP A 39 -11.12 -19.76 6.92
C TRP A 39 -12.35 -20.23 7.66
N THR A 40 -13.40 -19.40 7.63
CA THR A 40 -14.72 -19.72 8.15
C THR A 40 -15.81 -19.02 7.35
N ASN A 41 -16.98 -19.63 7.27
CA ASN A 41 -18.26 -19.01 6.92
C ASN A 41 -19.30 -19.14 8.04
N SER A 42 -18.87 -19.65 9.20
CA SER A 42 -19.76 -19.90 10.32
C SER A 42 -20.00 -18.59 11.07
N SER A 43 -21.28 -18.24 11.23
CA SER A 43 -21.67 -17.10 12.06
C SER A 43 -21.29 -17.37 13.52
N GLY A 44 -20.75 -16.36 14.18
CA GLY A 44 -20.25 -16.42 15.56
C GLY A 44 -18.86 -17.03 15.72
N ALA A 45 -18.22 -17.53 14.66
CA ALA A 45 -16.86 -18.07 14.73
C ALA A 45 -15.87 -16.98 15.17
N THR A 46 -15.01 -17.29 16.14
CA THR A 46 -13.98 -16.36 16.62
C THR A 46 -12.56 -16.85 16.38
N ALA A 47 -11.65 -15.89 16.21
CA ALA A 47 -10.20 -16.07 16.24
C ALA A 47 -9.61 -15.07 17.23
N ALA A 48 -8.78 -15.54 18.15
CA ALA A 48 -8.09 -14.71 19.13
C ALA A 48 -6.59 -14.68 18.86
N VAL A 49 -6.00 -13.49 18.85
CA VAL A 49 -4.58 -13.25 18.65
C VAL A 49 -3.99 -12.66 19.91
N ASN A 50 -3.06 -13.38 20.53
CA ASN A 50 -2.28 -12.90 21.66
C ASN A 50 -0.95 -12.30 21.17
N PHE A 51 -0.69 -11.03 21.42
CA PHE A 51 0.51 -10.36 20.92
C PHE A 51 1.17 -9.48 21.97
N TYR A 52 2.45 -9.18 21.77
CA TYR A 52 3.22 -8.26 22.61
C TYR A 52 3.74 -7.13 21.73
N GLY A 53 3.23 -5.91 21.89
CA GLY A 53 3.49 -4.82 20.97
C GLY A 53 2.64 -3.59 21.24
N SER A 54 2.67 -2.63 20.33
CA SER A 54 1.84 -1.41 20.43
C SER A 54 0.91 -1.23 19.22
N LEU A 55 1.01 -2.10 18.21
CA LEU A 55 0.26 -2.03 16.97
C LEU A 55 -0.03 -3.44 16.46
N ILE A 56 -1.24 -3.65 15.94
CA ILE A 56 -1.62 -4.87 15.25
C ILE A 56 -2.42 -4.54 13.97
N THR A 57 -2.10 -5.21 12.88
CA THR A 57 -2.86 -5.17 11.62
C THR A 57 -3.20 -6.59 11.20
N ILE A 58 -4.46 -6.84 10.90
CA ILE A 58 -4.96 -8.13 10.43
C ILE A 58 -5.22 -8.04 8.93
N TYR A 59 -4.61 -8.96 8.19
CA TYR A 59 -4.83 -9.15 6.77
C TYR A 59 -5.58 -10.45 6.52
N GLY A 60 -6.42 -10.42 5.49
CA GLY A 60 -7.17 -11.57 5.08
C GLY A 60 -7.57 -11.56 3.61
N ILE A 61 -8.38 -12.54 3.28
CA ILE A 61 -8.97 -12.73 1.95
C ILE A 61 -10.47 -12.70 2.11
N LEU A 62 -11.13 -11.97 1.22
CA LEU A 62 -12.58 -11.98 1.09
C LEU A 62 -12.93 -12.70 -0.20
N THR A 63 -13.80 -13.70 -0.12
CA THR A 63 -14.30 -14.39 -1.32
C THR A 63 -15.71 -14.93 -1.12
N GLN A 64 -16.48 -14.92 -2.20
CA GLN A 64 -17.82 -15.52 -2.25
C GLN A 64 -17.79 -17.03 -2.48
N PHE A 65 -16.63 -17.60 -2.81
CA PHE A 65 -16.53 -19.03 -3.12
C PHE A 65 -16.50 -19.85 -1.83
N PRO A 66 -17.39 -20.84 -1.67
CA PRO A 66 -17.50 -21.63 -0.44
C PRO A 66 -16.30 -22.56 -0.20
N ASP A 67 -15.40 -22.69 -1.17
CA ASP A 67 -14.17 -23.45 -1.05
C ASP A 67 -13.02 -22.66 -1.70
N PRO A 68 -11.98 -22.27 -0.93
CA PRO A 68 -10.86 -21.49 -1.44
C PRO A 68 -9.95 -22.28 -2.40
N THR A 69 -10.13 -23.60 -2.49
CA THR A 69 -9.42 -24.50 -3.42
C THR A 69 -10.18 -24.72 -4.73
N PHE A 70 -11.44 -24.29 -4.81
CA PHE A 70 -12.34 -24.68 -5.89
C PHE A 70 -12.35 -23.70 -7.06
N ILE A 71 -12.47 -24.26 -8.27
CA ILE A 71 -12.68 -23.52 -9.52
C ILE A 71 -14.17 -23.11 -9.56
N PRO A 72 -14.49 -21.84 -9.81
CA PRO A 72 -15.86 -21.34 -9.72
C PRO A 72 -16.77 -22.06 -10.73
N THR A 73 -17.65 -22.91 -10.23
CA THR A 73 -18.73 -23.53 -11.03
C THR A 73 -20.11 -23.00 -10.63
N ARG A 74 -20.16 -22.16 -9.60
CA ARG A 74 -21.40 -21.52 -9.12
C ARG A 74 -21.42 -20.07 -9.52
N ASP A 75 -22.56 -19.61 -10.03
CA ASP A 75 -22.77 -18.19 -10.33
C ASP A 75 -22.43 -17.33 -9.09
N PRO A 76 -21.61 -16.28 -9.25
CA PRO A 76 -21.28 -15.39 -8.15
C PRO A 76 -22.57 -14.79 -7.58
N ARG A 77 -22.68 -14.79 -6.24
CA ARG A 77 -23.84 -14.19 -5.58
C ARG A 77 -23.66 -12.67 -5.65
N PRO A 78 -24.64 -11.90 -6.15
CA PRO A 78 -24.47 -10.45 -6.20
C PRO A 78 -24.37 -9.88 -4.79
N ASN A 79 -23.27 -9.16 -4.53
CA ASN A 79 -23.04 -8.25 -3.40
C ASN A 79 -23.36 -8.82 -2.01
N THR A 80 -22.56 -9.79 -1.57
CA THR A 80 -22.57 -10.22 -0.17
C THR A 80 -21.67 -9.32 0.69
N THR A 81 -22.12 -9.04 1.91
CA THR A 81 -21.35 -8.31 2.92
C THR A 81 -20.84 -9.28 3.98
N ILE A 82 -19.56 -9.18 4.31
CA ILE A 82 -19.02 -9.81 5.52
C ILE A 82 -19.02 -8.78 6.63
N ASP A 83 -19.66 -9.13 7.75
CA ASP A 83 -19.72 -8.34 8.97
C ASP A 83 -18.76 -8.94 10.00
N LEU A 84 -17.76 -8.16 10.42
CA LEU A 84 -16.80 -8.56 11.45
C LEU A 84 -16.91 -7.63 12.66
N SER A 85 -16.82 -8.19 13.86
CA SER A 85 -16.57 -7.42 15.08
C SER A 85 -15.20 -7.74 15.69
N PHE A 86 -14.67 -6.74 16.40
CA PHE A 86 -13.36 -6.80 17.03
C PHE A 86 -13.44 -6.36 18.49
N THR A 87 -12.81 -7.08 19.40
CA THR A 87 -12.58 -6.65 20.79
C THR A 87 -11.10 -6.71 21.11
N LEU A 88 -10.58 -5.71 21.83
CA LEU A 88 -9.18 -5.66 22.25
C LEU A 88 -9.14 -5.62 23.77
N ASP A 89 -8.39 -6.53 24.39
CA ASP A 89 -8.22 -6.62 25.84
C ASP A 89 -9.55 -6.67 26.61
N GLY A 90 -10.56 -7.34 26.03
CA GLY A 90 -11.89 -7.47 26.63
C GLY A 90 -12.75 -6.21 26.59
N SER A 91 -12.36 -5.19 25.82
CA SER A 91 -13.19 -3.99 25.61
C SER A 91 -14.55 -4.32 24.98
N THR A 92 -15.51 -3.41 25.09
CA THR A 92 -16.70 -3.44 24.23
C THR A 92 -16.30 -3.47 22.76
N VAL A 93 -17.17 -4.05 21.90
CA VAL A 93 -16.95 -4.16 20.45
C VAL A 93 -16.45 -2.83 19.88
N LEU A 94 -15.21 -2.84 19.41
CA LEU A 94 -14.49 -1.63 19.00
C LEU A 94 -14.98 -1.12 17.65
N THR A 95 -15.30 -2.02 16.74
CA THR A 95 -15.72 -1.70 15.37
C THR A 95 -16.48 -2.87 14.79
N THR A 96 -17.58 -2.58 14.09
CA THR A 96 -18.17 -3.48 13.12
C THR A 96 -17.79 -2.98 11.73
N THR A 97 -17.13 -3.82 10.92
CA THR A 97 -16.76 -3.45 9.55
C THR A 97 -17.51 -4.35 8.58
N GLN A 98 -18.19 -3.71 7.63
CA GLN A 98 -18.85 -4.38 6.53
C GLN A 98 -17.93 -4.34 5.31
N PHE A 99 -17.65 -5.51 4.74
CA PHE A 99 -16.85 -5.61 3.54
C PHE A 99 -17.72 -6.09 2.37
N ASN A 100 -17.79 -5.27 1.32
CA ASN A 100 -18.46 -5.65 0.08
C ASN A 100 -17.60 -6.65 -0.68
N GLN A 101 -18.01 -7.92 -0.69
CA GLN A 101 -17.33 -8.95 -1.44
C GLN A 101 -17.56 -8.76 -2.94
N GLN A 102 -16.48 -8.83 -3.70
CA GLN A 102 -16.54 -8.92 -5.15
C GLN A 102 -16.68 -10.39 -5.59
N PRO A 103 -17.17 -10.66 -6.81
CA PRO A 103 -17.14 -12.01 -7.39
C PRO A 103 -15.74 -12.63 -7.38
N GLU A 104 -14.70 -11.82 -7.60
CA GLU A 104 -13.32 -12.23 -7.49
C GLU A 104 -12.82 -12.21 -6.04
N ALA A 105 -11.93 -13.14 -5.70
CA ALA A 105 -11.24 -13.12 -4.42
C ALA A 105 -10.41 -11.84 -4.26
N GLN A 106 -10.61 -11.14 -3.15
CA GLN A 106 -9.88 -9.94 -2.78
C GLN A 106 -8.79 -10.33 -1.79
N PHE A 107 -7.52 -10.17 -2.17
CA PHE A 107 -6.35 -10.53 -1.36
C PHE A 107 -5.76 -9.33 -0.63
N ASN A 108 -4.99 -9.59 0.43
CA ASN A 108 -4.32 -8.55 1.23
C ASN A 108 -5.29 -7.49 1.75
N VAL A 109 -6.53 -7.88 2.06
CA VAL A 109 -7.53 -6.96 2.60
C VAL A 109 -7.18 -6.68 4.06
N VAL A 110 -7.04 -5.41 4.42
CA VAL A 110 -6.89 -5.00 5.82
C VAL A 110 -8.24 -5.15 6.50
N LEU A 111 -8.37 -6.19 7.31
CA LEU A 111 -9.59 -6.48 8.06
C LEU A 111 -9.68 -5.62 9.33
N TYR A 112 -8.52 -5.39 9.97
CA TYR A 112 -8.41 -4.57 11.17
C TYR A 112 -7.04 -3.92 11.27
N ASN A 113 -7.00 -2.72 11.85
CA ASN A 113 -5.77 -1.98 12.10
C ASN A 113 -5.97 -1.19 13.40
N SER A 114 -5.20 -1.52 14.43
CA SER A 114 -5.36 -0.86 15.73
C SER A 114 -4.91 0.60 15.69
N SER A 115 -5.42 1.39 16.63
CA SER A 115 -4.72 2.59 17.06
C SER A 115 -3.42 2.21 17.77
N VAL A 116 -2.57 3.20 18.06
CA VAL A 116 -1.36 2.95 18.86
C VAL A 116 -1.78 2.63 20.29
N LEU A 117 -1.32 1.49 20.79
CA LEU A 117 -1.52 1.00 22.15
C LEU A 117 -0.27 1.27 23.00
N PRO A 118 -0.37 1.24 24.34
CA PRO A 118 0.81 1.08 25.19
C PRO A 118 1.59 -0.17 24.79
N TYR A 119 2.92 -0.18 24.95
CA TYR A 119 3.71 -1.37 24.66
C TYR A 119 3.53 -2.40 25.78
N ALA A 120 2.67 -3.40 25.56
CA ALA A 120 2.33 -4.43 26.54
C ALA A 120 1.88 -5.73 25.86
N GLN A 121 1.44 -6.70 26.67
CA GLN A 121 0.72 -7.88 26.18
C GLN A 121 -0.74 -7.51 25.93
N HIS A 122 -1.26 -7.92 24.78
CA HIS A 122 -2.62 -7.65 24.33
C HIS A 122 -3.29 -8.90 23.75
N GLN A 123 -4.61 -8.87 23.70
CA GLN A 123 -5.42 -9.86 23.01
C GLN A 123 -6.44 -9.19 22.11
N LEU A 124 -6.38 -9.49 20.81
CA LEU A 124 -7.41 -9.12 19.84
C LEU A 124 -8.30 -10.33 19.58
N VAL A 125 -9.61 -10.19 19.73
CA VAL A 125 -10.59 -11.20 19.29
C VAL A 125 -11.34 -10.67 18.08
N ILE A 126 -11.37 -11.48 17.03
CA ILE A 126 -12.09 -11.27 15.78
C ILE A 126 -13.29 -12.19 15.80
N ARG A 127 -14.48 -11.70 15.47
CA ARG A 127 -15.70 -12.50 15.37
C ARG A 127 -16.37 -12.27 14.03
N ASN A 128 -16.75 -13.36 13.37
CA ASN A 128 -17.57 -13.32 12.17
C ASN A 128 -19.05 -13.18 12.56
N ASP A 129 -19.62 -11.98 12.40
CA ASP A 129 -21.03 -11.74 12.68
C ASP A 129 -21.93 -11.92 11.45
N SER A 130 -21.33 -12.16 10.29
CA SER A 130 -22.07 -12.38 9.06
C SER A 130 -23.05 -13.56 9.21
N PRO A 131 -24.23 -13.48 8.60
CA PRO A 131 -25.10 -14.65 8.46
C PRO A 131 -24.35 -15.78 7.76
N GLY A 132 -24.64 -17.04 8.10
CA GLY A 132 -24.07 -18.17 7.37
C GLY A 132 -24.34 -18.07 5.86
N ASP A 133 -23.45 -18.63 5.04
CA ASP A 133 -23.54 -18.69 3.57
C ASP A 133 -23.35 -17.37 2.79
N VAL A 134 -22.93 -16.25 3.41
CA VAL A 134 -22.69 -15.00 2.65
C VAL A 134 -21.28 -14.93 2.04
N GLY A 135 -20.35 -15.77 2.46
CA GLY A 135 -18.99 -15.81 1.92
C GLY A 135 -18.02 -16.50 2.87
N LEU A 136 -16.75 -16.55 2.49
CA LEU A 136 -15.66 -16.96 3.36
C LEU A 136 -14.90 -15.74 3.88
N LEU A 137 -14.72 -15.71 5.19
CA LEU A 137 -13.66 -14.95 5.84
C LEU A 137 -12.43 -15.84 5.90
N CYS A 138 -11.31 -15.39 5.33
CA CYS A 138 -10.04 -16.06 5.50
C CYS A 138 -9.04 -15.14 6.21
N LEU A 139 -8.38 -15.64 7.25
CA LEU A 139 -7.21 -14.98 7.85
C LEU A 139 -5.96 -15.48 7.14
N ASP A 140 -5.01 -14.56 6.91
CA ASP A 140 -3.80 -14.83 6.14
C ASP A 140 -2.54 -14.42 6.91
N ALA A 141 -2.44 -13.13 7.27
CA ALA A 141 -1.27 -12.62 7.97
C ALA A 141 -1.66 -11.64 9.07
N VAL A 142 -0.90 -11.67 10.16
CA VAL A 142 -1.03 -10.73 11.27
C VAL A 142 0.28 -9.99 11.46
N HIS A 143 0.26 -8.67 11.30
CA HIS A 143 1.43 -7.84 11.53
C HIS A 143 1.37 -7.25 12.93
N VAL A 144 2.36 -7.57 13.75
CA VAL A 144 2.55 -7.02 15.09
C VAL A 144 3.75 -6.09 15.05
N GLY A 145 3.58 -4.87 15.54
CA GLY A 145 4.63 -3.85 15.46
C GLY A 145 4.73 -2.98 16.71
N ASP A 146 5.80 -2.20 16.72
CA ASP A 146 6.04 -1.12 17.66
C ASP A 146 5.72 0.24 17.01
N ARG A 147 5.47 1.27 17.82
CA ARG A 147 5.11 2.63 17.40
C ARG A 147 6.14 3.23 16.44
N ASP A 148 7.40 2.84 16.63
CA ASP A 148 8.53 3.29 15.82
C ASP A 148 8.41 2.89 14.34
N PHE A 149 7.71 1.80 14.01
CA PHE A 149 7.58 1.35 12.63
C PHE A 149 6.83 2.35 11.74
N ARG A 150 5.75 2.97 12.25
CA ARG A 150 5.05 4.03 11.50
C ARG A 150 5.88 5.30 11.39
N ALA A 151 6.69 5.62 12.41
CA ALA A 151 7.60 6.75 12.36
C ALA A 151 8.68 6.54 11.28
N GLU A 152 9.22 5.32 11.15
CA GLU A 152 10.16 4.97 10.09
C GLU A 152 9.53 4.99 8.69
N GLU A 153 8.33 4.43 8.50
CA GLU A 153 7.66 4.47 7.20
C GLU A 153 7.36 5.91 6.75
N GLN A 154 6.89 6.75 7.68
CA GLN A 154 6.68 8.18 7.43
C GLN A 154 7.99 8.92 7.18
N LEU A 155 9.06 8.56 7.90
CA LEU A 155 10.39 9.11 7.68
C LEU A 155 10.95 8.72 6.31
N ILE A 156 10.74 7.47 5.87
CA ILE A 156 11.12 6.98 4.54
C ILE A 156 10.32 7.73 3.47
N LYS A 157 8.99 7.84 3.62
CA LYS A 157 8.14 8.63 2.71
C LYS A 157 8.58 10.10 2.64
N ARG A 158 8.92 10.72 3.77
CA ARG A 158 9.48 12.08 3.81
C ARG A 158 10.83 12.18 3.13
N LYS A 159 11.76 11.24 3.38
CA LYS A 159 13.07 11.21 2.73
C LYS A 159 12.95 10.99 1.21
N LEU A 160 12.01 10.14 0.77
CA LEU A 160 11.76 9.88 -0.64
C LEU A 160 11.15 11.10 -1.33
N GLY A 161 10.14 11.71 -0.71
CA GLY A 161 9.54 12.96 -1.19
C GLY A 161 10.56 14.10 -1.27
N LEU A 162 11.46 14.22 -0.29
CA LEU A 162 12.53 15.20 -0.29
C LEU A 162 13.53 14.97 -1.44
N ARG A 163 13.92 13.72 -1.71
CA ARG A 163 14.82 13.38 -2.83
C ARG A 163 14.20 13.73 -4.19
N VAL A 164 12.92 13.41 -4.38
CA VAL A 164 12.20 13.75 -5.62
C VAL A 164 12.12 15.28 -5.78
N ALA A 165 11.78 16.00 -4.71
CA ALA A 165 11.74 17.47 -4.74
C ALA A 165 13.11 18.08 -5.11
N THR A 166 14.21 17.57 -4.55
CA THR A 166 15.56 18.04 -4.89
C THR A 166 15.94 17.75 -6.35
N GLY A 167 15.53 16.60 -6.90
CA GLY A 167 15.79 16.26 -8.30
C GLY A 167 15.05 17.17 -9.26
N VAL A 168 13.77 17.48 -8.99
CA VAL A 168 12.97 18.39 -9.81
C VAL A 168 13.53 19.81 -9.77
N LEU A 169 13.90 20.31 -8.58
CA LEU A 169 14.50 21.64 -8.46
C LEU A 169 15.83 21.74 -9.22
N GLY A 170 16.69 20.71 -9.10
CA GLY A 170 17.96 20.65 -9.82
C GLY A 170 17.77 20.61 -11.34
N GLY A 171 16.80 19.83 -11.83
CA GLY A 171 16.46 19.77 -13.25
C GLY A 171 15.97 21.10 -13.82
N LEU A 172 15.10 21.81 -13.09
CA LEU A 172 14.60 23.12 -13.49
C LEU A 172 15.70 24.18 -13.54
N LEU A 173 16.59 24.20 -12.55
CA LEU A 173 17.75 25.11 -12.56
C LEU A 173 18.70 24.82 -13.72
N GLY A 174 18.98 23.53 -13.99
CA GLY A 174 19.80 23.10 -15.11
C GLY A 174 19.22 23.54 -16.46
N LEU A 175 17.92 23.33 -16.69
CA LEU A 175 17.23 23.79 -17.89
C LEU A 175 17.26 25.30 -18.05
N THR A 176 17.08 26.05 -16.95
CA THR A 176 17.13 27.51 -16.96
C THR A 176 18.52 28.02 -17.39
N LEU A 177 19.59 27.42 -16.87
CA LEU A 177 20.96 27.77 -17.25
C LEU A 177 21.26 27.46 -18.72
N ILE A 178 20.82 26.30 -19.23
CA ILE A 178 20.95 25.94 -20.65
C ILE A 178 20.23 26.96 -21.53
N LEU A 179 19.01 27.36 -21.15
CA LEU A 179 18.23 28.37 -21.86
C LEU A 179 18.96 29.73 -21.87
N CYS A 180 19.49 30.17 -20.73
CA CYS A 180 20.27 31.41 -20.61
C CYS A 180 21.54 31.40 -21.48
N MET A 181 22.25 30.26 -21.56
CA MET A 181 23.39 30.10 -22.46
C MET A 181 22.97 30.19 -23.92
N PHE A 182 21.86 29.57 -24.30
CA PHE A 182 21.34 29.59 -25.67
C PHE A 182 20.93 31.00 -26.11
N ILE A 183 20.28 31.75 -25.21
CA ILE A 183 19.90 33.15 -25.43
C ILE A 183 21.15 34.03 -25.55
N SER A 184 22.10 33.91 -24.62
CA SER A 184 23.36 34.66 -24.64
C SER A 184 24.15 34.42 -25.94
N TYR A 185 24.23 33.16 -26.36
CA TYR A 185 24.89 32.77 -27.61
C TYR A 185 24.19 33.38 -28.84
N ARG A 186 22.85 33.36 -28.89
CA ARG A 186 22.10 34.00 -29.98
C ARG A 186 22.34 35.51 -30.02
N LEU A 187 22.29 36.19 -28.88
CA LEU A 187 22.51 37.63 -28.79
C LEU A 187 23.94 38.00 -29.23
N TRP A 188 24.94 37.23 -28.81
CA TRP A 188 26.33 37.41 -29.25
C TRP A 188 26.47 37.25 -30.77
N ARG A 189 25.87 36.21 -31.35
CA ARG A 189 25.89 35.95 -32.80
C ARG A 189 25.20 37.04 -33.62
N LEU A 190 24.16 37.67 -33.08
CA LEU A 190 23.50 38.82 -33.73
C LEU A 190 24.38 40.07 -33.69
N ARG A 191 25.06 40.34 -32.56
CA ARG A 191 25.98 41.48 -32.42
C ARG A 191 27.19 41.36 -33.34
N SER A 192 27.78 40.18 -33.48
CA SER A 192 28.97 39.98 -34.32
C SER A 192 28.71 40.24 -35.81
N LYS A 193 27.46 40.06 -36.28
CA LYS A 193 27.07 40.43 -37.65
C LYS A 193 26.94 41.95 -37.83
N ALA A 194 26.52 42.68 -36.81
CA ALA A 194 26.35 44.14 -36.88
C ALA A 194 27.69 44.91 -36.87
N SER A 195 28.74 44.31 -36.31
CA SER A 195 30.05 44.94 -36.15
C SER A 195 31.05 44.63 -37.28
N SER A 196 30.64 44.10 -38.43
CA SER A 196 31.55 43.88 -39.56
C SER A 196 31.99 45.23 -40.17
N PRO A 197 33.26 45.66 -40.01
CA PRO A 197 33.73 46.99 -40.45
C PRO A 197 33.78 47.14 -41.98
N SER A 198 33.60 46.04 -42.72
CA SER A 198 33.73 46.01 -44.19
C SER A 198 32.66 46.80 -44.94
N ALA A 199 31.52 47.12 -44.32
CA ALA A 199 30.46 47.89 -44.99
C ALA A 199 30.71 49.42 -44.96
N GLN A 200 31.52 49.94 -44.03
CA GLN A 200 31.82 51.38 -43.98
C GLN A 200 33.01 51.78 -44.88
N TYR A 201 33.96 50.88 -45.14
CA TYR A 201 35.09 51.19 -46.03
C TYR A 201 34.71 51.26 -47.52
N LEU A 202 33.67 50.54 -47.97
CA LEU A 202 33.20 50.61 -49.36
C LEU A 202 32.48 51.93 -49.70
N LYS A 203 31.90 52.64 -48.73
CA LYS A 203 31.26 53.94 -48.99
C LYS A 203 32.25 55.10 -49.15
N HIS A 204 33.48 54.99 -48.62
CA HIS A 204 34.50 56.04 -48.79
C HIS A 204 35.41 55.83 -50.01
N ALA A 205 35.49 54.62 -50.57
CA ALA A 205 36.29 54.36 -51.76
C ALA A 205 35.65 54.89 -53.06
N GLN A 206 34.32 55.10 -53.11
CA GLN A 206 33.61 55.55 -54.32
C GLN A 206 33.52 57.07 -54.49
N LYS A 207 34.00 57.87 -53.53
CA LYS A 207 33.87 59.35 -53.56
C LYS A 207 35.14 60.09 -53.99
N LYS A 208 36.16 59.40 -54.52
CA LYS A 208 37.45 60.00 -54.96
C LYS A 208 37.74 59.85 -56.46
N SER A 209 36.76 59.50 -57.29
CA SER A 209 36.93 59.41 -58.75
C SER A 209 35.94 60.31 -59.50
N THR A 210 36.10 61.61 -59.34
CA THR A 210 35.58 62.67 -60.25
C THR A 210 36.37 63.92 -59.98
#